data_AF-A0A8S9ZQ31-F1
#
_entry.id   AF-A0A8S9ZQ31-F1
#
_cell.length_a   1.000
_cell.length_b   1.000
_cell.length_c   1.000
_cell.angle_alpha   90.00
_cell.angle_beta   90.00
_cell.angle_gamma   90.00
#
_symmetry.space_group_name_H-M   'P 1'
#
loop_
_entity.id
_entity.type
_entity.pdbx_description
1 polymer ?
#
loop_
_entity_poly.entity_id
_entity_poly.type
_entity_poly.pdbx_seq_one_letter_code
_entity_poly.pdbx_strand_id
1 'polypeptide(L)'
;MEEIKNDSLICNRDYAIIQKIGGMQLRLCRLISGQHVLIEKLSFDPTGAIGKPFGIFEVGTNGKSLSAIDSSQKCSFPLKYQIECDNLNSNDINSENSSSIEQKHLLTDVDIATLKSEGISTEKLVSKLINDRSQFSKEKYLRKMTKKHSGKVLISRPNIRLICQSYYNKDPERTSHLRSLDQLGLLLQLSAVHPCGCNIFVYENTLGILASAVMERLDNQGNCILLHRGDWPQSIPCIDAMNYRDKENFLPLRITTLLQPDLLKDEEESDQQKT
;
A
#
# COMPACT_ATOMS: atom_id res chain seq x y z
N MET A 1 24.14 15.78 -17.60
CA MET A 1 24.03 15.86 -16.13
C MET A 1 22.66 15.29 -15.78
N GLU A 2 22.59 13.98 -15.59
CA GLU A 2 21.37 13.32 -15.13
C GLU A 2 21.17 13.65 -13.65
N GLU A 3 20.07 14.33 -13.33
CA GLU A 3 19.61 14.41 -11.94
C GLU A 3 19.27 13.00 -11.47
N ILE A 4 20.18 12.38 -10.72
CA ILE A 4 19.90 11.18 -9.95
C ILE A 4 18.91 11.60 -8.86
N LYS A 5 17.61 11.53 -9.17
CA LYS A 5 16.59 11.57 -8.14
C LYS A 5 16.79 10.37 -7.23
N ASN A 6 16.98 10.66 -5.95
CA ASN A 6 16.91 9.67 -4.87
C ASN A 6 15.49 9.07 -4.87
N ASP A 7 15.27 7.96 -5.59
CA ASP A 7 14.02 7.19 -5.57
C ASP A 7 13.63 6.76 -4.13
N SER A 8 14.56 6.86 -3.18
CA SER A 8 14.32 6.61 -1.77
C SER A 8 13.42 7.64 -1.09
N LEU A 9 13.23 8.83 -1.66
CA LEU A 9 12.50 9.94 -1.02
C LEU A 9 11.06 10.08 -1.54
N ILE A 10 10.18 10.50 -0.64
CA ILE A 10 8.77 10.81 -0.95
C ILE A 10 8.71 12.21 -1.59
N CYS A 11 8.15 12.32 -2.80
CA CYS A 11 7.94 13.62 -3.45
C CYS A 11 6.49 14.08 -3.37
N ASN A 12 6.28 15.40 -3.51
CA ASN A 12 4.94 15.97 -3.60
C ASN A 12 4.28 15.57 -4.91
N ARG A 13 2.99 15.24 -4.86
CA ARG A 13 2.13 14.75 -5.95
C ARG A 13 2.41 13.33 -6.43
N ASP A 14 3.34 12.61 -5.82
CA ASP A 14 3.56 11.19 -6.10
C ASP A 14 2.47 10.32 -5.45
N TYR A 15 2.23 9.17 -6.04
CA TYR A 15 1.41 8.13 -5.43
C TYR A 15 2.21 7.35 -4.39
N ALA A 16 1.56 6.98 -3.30
CA ALA A 16 2.12 6.12 -2.26
C ALA A 16 1.07 5.18 -1.68
N ILE A 17 1.54 4.06 -1.14
CA ILE A 17 0.70 3.11 -0.40
C ILE A 17 0.79 3.45 1.08
N ILE A 18 -0.38 3.67 1.68
CA ILE A 18 -0.50 4.04 3.08
C ILE A 18 -1.18 2.89 3.82
N GLN A 19 -0.55 2.47 4.90
CA GLN A 19 -1.09 1.47 5.82
C GLN A 19 -0.98 1.99 7.25
N LYS A 20 -2.06 1.93 8.01
CA LYS A 20 -2.00 2.17 9.45
C LYS A 20 -1.32 0.99 10.14
N ILE A 21 -0.38 1.24 11.07
CA ILE A 21 0.28 0.17 11.81
C ILE A 21 -0.76 -0.60 12.66
N GLY A 22 -0.83 -1.92 12.45
CA GLY A 22 -1.86 -2.80 13.04
C GLY A 22 -3.21 -2.76 12.31
N GLY A 23 -3.38 -1.86 11.35
CA GLY A 23 -4.53 -1.78 10.45
C GLY A 23 -4.46 -2.85 9.36
N MET A 24 -5.63 -3.15 8.78
CA MET A 24 -5.74 -4.13 7.68
C MET A 24 -5.84 -3.47 6.31
N GLN A 25 -6.28 -2.20 6.27
CA GLN A 25 -6.47 -1.49 5.02
C GLN A 25 -5.14 -1.01 4.44
N LEU A 26 -4.95 -1.31 3.17
CA LEU A 26 -3.92 -0.73 2.30
C LEU A 26 -4.63 0.27 1.39
N ARG A 27 -4.19 1.53 1.41
CA ARG A 27 -4.80 2.58 0.60
C ARG A 27 -3.77 3.22 -0.31
N LEU A 28 -4.04 3.18 -1.61
CA LEU A 28 -3.34 3.98 -2.60
C LEU A 28 -3.84 5.43 -2.53
N CYS A 29 -2.92 6.38 -2.36
CA CYS A 29 -3.21 7.80 -2.31
C CYS A 29 -2.15 8.60 -3.07
N ARG A 30 -2.58 9.68 -3.72
CA ARG A 30 -1.68 10.74 -4.18
C ARG A 30 -1.35 11.65 -3.00
N LEU A 31 -0.07 11.82 -2.70
CA LEU A 31 0.38 12.65 -1.58
C LEU A 31 0.45 14.10 -2.03
N ILE A 32 -0.43 14.95 -1.50
CA ILE A 32 -0.48 16.37 -1.84
C ILE A 32 -0.36 17.17 -0.55
N SER A 33 0.62 18.07 -0.49
CA SER A 33 0.80 19.00 0.64
C SER A 33 -0.49 19.78 0.92
N GLY A 34 -0.95 19.79 2.18
CA GLY A 34 -2.20 20.44 2.61
C GLY A 34 -3.47 19.61 2.38
N GLN A 35 -3.40 18.47 1.69
CA GLN A 35 -4.56 17.58 1.52
C GLN A 35 -4.55 16.49 2.59
N HIS A 36 -5.58 16.50 3.46
CA HIS A 36 -5.75 15.47 4.47
C HIS A 36 -6.00 14.10 3.84
N VAL A 37 -5.18 13.13 4.23
CA VAL A 37 -5.36 11.72 3.91
C VAL A 37 -6.05 11.02 5.08
N LEU A 38 -7.11 10.28 4.78
CA LEU A 38 -7.82 9.45 5.76
C LEU A 38 -7.43 7.97 5.58
N ILE A 39 -7.10 7.28 6.65
CA ILE A 39 -6.89 5.83 6.66
C ILE A 39 -7.53 5.24 7.92
N GLU A 40 -8.52 4.37 7.73
CA GLU A 40 -9.39 3.87 8.81
C GLU A 40 -9.98 5.03 9.65
N LYS A 41 -9.48 5.26 10.88
CA LYS A 41 -9.91 6.31 11.81
C LYS A 41 -8.87 7.41 12.01
N LEU A 42 -7.80 7.40 11.22
CA LEU A 42 -6.67 8.31 11.34
C LEU A 42 -6.65 9.25 10.14
N SER A 43 -6.63 10.55 10.40
CA SER A 43 -6.50 11.58 9.38
C SER A 43 -5.22 12.36 9.61
N PHE A 44 -4.45 12.59 8.54
CA PHE A 44 -3.19 13.33 8.63
C PHE A 44 -2.88 14.12 7.34
N ASP A 45 -2.10 15.18 7.48
CA ASP A 45 -1.50 15.91 6.36
C ASP A 45 -0.13 15.29 5.99
N PRO A 46 0.09 14.89 4.72
CA PRO A 46 1.35 14.27 4.30
C PRO A 46 2.55 15.23 4.22
N THR A 47 2.36 16.53 4.45
CA THR A 47 3.42 17.56 4.31
C THR A 47 4.72 17.20 5.04
N GLY A 48 4.65 16.62 6.24
CA GLY A 48 5.83 16.23 7.01
C GLY A 48 6.60 15.01 6.48
N ALA A 49 6.00 14.22 5.59
CA ALA A 49 6.65 13.08 4.92
C ALA A 49 7.34 13.47 3.61
N ILE A 50 6.96 14.60 2.99
CA ILE A 50 7.56 15.05 1.74
C ILE A 50 9.05 15.37 1.98
N GLY A 51 9.92 14.83 1.13
CA GLY A 51 11.37 14.94 1.25
C GLY A 51 12.01 13.99 2.27
N LYS A 52 11.23 13.10 2.91
CA LYS A 52 11.72 12.05 3.81
C LYS A 52 11.71 10.69 3.10
N PRO A 53 12.52 9.72 3.55
CA PRO A 53 12.49 8.37 3.00
C PRO A 53 11.17 7.66 3.32
N PHE A 54 10.81 6.68 2.49
CA PHE A 54 9.71 5.76 2.79
C PHE A 54 9.95 5.04 4.13
N GLY A 55 8.89 4.87 4.92
CA GLY A 55 9.02 4.33 6.28
C GLY A 55 7.81 4.59 7.16
N ILE A 56 8.05 4.47 8.47
CA ILE A 56 7.02 4.67 9.49
C ILE A 56 7.02 6.12 9.94
N PHE A 57 5.83 6.70 9.99
CA PHE A 57 5.58 8.06 10.45
C PHE A 57 4.58 8.04 11.61
N GLU A 58 4.82 8.91 12.58
CA GLU A 58 3.90 9.15 13.69
C GLU A 58 3.06 10.39 13.39
N VAL A 59 1.73 10.22 13.52
CA VAL A 59 0.76 11.30 13.38
C VAL A 59 0.59 11.96 14.75
N GLY A 60 0.88 13.26 14.84
CA GLY A 60 0.68 14.02 16.06
C GLY A 60 -0.80 14.12 16.45
N THR A 61 -1.05 14.46 17.72
CA THR A 61 -2.39 14.55 18.32
C THR A 61 -3.40 15.42 17.55
N ASN A 62 -2.90 16.40 16.78
CA ASN A 62 -3.73 17.33 16.01
C ASN A 62 -3.95 16.91 14.54
N GLY A 63 -3.39 15.77 14.09
CA GLY A 63 -3.46 15.31 12.69
C GLY A 63 -2.73 16.20 11.68
N LYS A 64 -2.03 17.24 12.14
CA LYS A 64 -1.33 18.22 11.29
C LYS A 64 0.18 17.99 11.22
N SER A 65 0.77 17.35 12.23
CA SER A 65 2.18 17.02 12.25
C SER A 65 2.39 15.54 11.92
N LEU A 66 3.32 15.28 11.02
CA LEU A 66 3.75 13.95 10.62
C LEU A 66 5.27 13.91 10.76
N SER A 67 5.78 13.08 11.66
CA SER A 67 7.23 12.95 11.91
C SER A 67 7.70 11.55 11.57
N ALA A 68 8.80 11.46 10.81
CA ALA A 68 9.46 10.18 10.56
C ALA A 68 9.98 9.60 11.87
N ILE A 69 9.80 8.29 12.07
CA ILE A 69 10.39 7.58 13.21
C ILE A 69 11.73 7.01 12.76
N ASP A 70 12.82 7.40 13.42
CA ASP A 70 14.13 6.84 13.13
C ASP A 70 14.16 5.33 13.47
N SER A 71 14.56 4.52 12.49
CA SER A 71 14.68 3.06 12.60
C SER A 71 15.66 2.58 13.70
N SER A 72 16.44 3.48 14.30
CA SER A 72 17.32 3.20 15.44
C SER A 72 16.56 3.03 16.76
N GLN A 73 15.35 3.60 16.87
CA GLN A 73 14.42 3.20 17.92
C GLN A 73 13.84 1.85 17.51
N LYS A 74 14.22 0.79 18.24
CA LYS A 74 13.68 -0.56 18.11
C LYS A 74 12.15 -0.52 18.15
N CYS A 75 11.53 -0.29 17.00
CA CYS A 75 10.12 -0.51 16.79
C CYS A 75 9.94 -2.01 16.80
N SER A 76 9.57 -2.56 17.96
CA SER A 76 9.20 -3.95 18.14
C SER A 76 7.83 -4.22 17.48
N PHE A 77 7.68 -3.87 16.21
CA PHE A 77 6.55 -4.30 15.41
C PHE A 77 7.06 -5.38 14.46
N PRO A 78 6.59 -6.63 14.60
CA PRO A 78 6.90 -7.64 13.62
C PRO A 78 6.24 -7.22 12.30
N LEU A 79 7.05 -6.62 11.42
CA LEU A 79 6.80 -6.62 9.97
C LEU A 79 7.10 -8.05 9.44
N LYS A 80 6.48 -9.06 10.04
CA LYS A 80 6.50 -10.44 9.56
C LYS A 80 5.10 -10.80 9.12
N TYR A 81 4.81 -10.47 7.86
CA TYR A 81 3.86 -11.23 7.08
C TYR A 81 4.65 -12.38 6.44
N GLN A 82 5.03 -13.37 7.23
CA GLN A 82 5.55 -14.64 6.74
C GLN A 82 5.43 -15.69 7.83
N ILE A 83 4.97 -16.85 7.40
CA ILE A 83 4.84 -18.12 8.09
C ILE A 83 6.10 -18.38 8.91
N GLU A 84 5.99 -18.50 10.23
CA GLU A 84 7.08 -19.03 11.04
C GLU A 84 6.56 -20.14 11.93
N CYS A 85 7.12 -21.31 11.66
CA CYS A 85 7.15 -22.48 12.51
C CYS A 85 7.85 -22.07 13.81
N ASP A 86 7.16 -22.25 14.94
CA ASP A 86 7.63 -21.89 16.27
C ASP A 86 8.91 -22.66 16.65
N ASN A 87 9.93 -21.92 17.10
CA ASN A 87 10.91 -22.45 18.06
C ASN A 87 10.50 -21.91 19.44
N LEU A 88 9.77 -22.75 20.18
CA LEU A 88 9.28 -22.49 21.53
C LEU A 88 10.42 -22.55 22.54
N ASN A 89 10.74 -21.42 23.18
CA ASN A 89 11.30 -21.44 24.53
C ASN A 89 10.12 -21.43 25.52
N SER A 90 9.69 -22.64 25.87
CA SER A 90 8.61 -22.93 26.81
C SER A 90 9.03 -22.65 28.25
N ASN A 91 8.49 -21.58 28.83
CA ASN A 91 8.33 -21.42 30.28
C ASN A 91 6.90 -20.95 30.54
N ASP A 92 5.92 -21.79 30.19
CA ASP A 92 4.51 -21.54 30.48
C ASP A 92 4.18 -22.07 31.88
N ILE A 93 3.90 -21.13 32.81
CA ILE A 93 3.25 -21.43 34.08
C ILE A 93 1.76 -21.59 33.81
N ASN A 94 1.24 -22.81 33.91
CA ASN A 94 -0.18 -23.14 33.86
C ASN A 94 -0.94 -22.34 34.93
N SER A 95 -1.87 -21.46 34.53
CA SER A 95 -2.78 -20.79 35.47
C SER A 95 -4.13 -21.51 35.52
N GLU A 96 -4.23 -22.58 36.31
CA GLU A 96 -5.49 -23.28 36.63
C GLU A 96 -6.35 -22.55 37.69
N ASN A 97 -6.40 -21.21 37.67
CA ASN A 97 -7.27 -20.44 38.58
C ASN A 97 -8.08 -19.40 37.78
N SER A 98 -9.08 -19.90 37.07
CA SER A 98 -10.02 -19.14 36.24
C SER A 98 -11.37 -18.88 36.93
N SER A 99 -11.38 -18.64 38.25
CA SER A 99 -12.62 -18.42 39.01
C SER A 99 -12.72 -17.07 39.74
N SER A 100 -11.92 -16.06 39.39
CA SER A 100 -12.05 -14.69 39.95
C SER A 100 -11.56 -13.59 39.00
N ILE A 101 -11.98 -13.62 37.73
CA ILE A 101 -11.38 -12.76 36.68
C ILE A 101 -12.17 -11.46 36.40
N GLU A 102 -13.37 -11.27 36.96
CA GLU A 102 -14.18 -10.07 36.64
C GLU A 102 -13.60 -8.75 37.17
N GLN A 103 -12.63 -8.80 38.10
CA GLN A 103 -11.99 -7.61 38.70
C GLN A 103 -10.49 -7.48 38.39
N LYS A 104 -9.96 -8.13 37.35
CA LYS A 104 -8.58 -7.88 36.90
C LYS A 104 -8.51 -6.65 35.99
N HIS A 105 -8.51 -5.46 36.61
CA HIS A 105 -8.12 -4.14 36.06
C HIS A 105 -8.18 -4.02 34.52
N LEU A 106 -9.39 -4.09 33.95
CA LEU A 106 -9.62 -3.49 32.64
C LEU A 106 -9.79 -2.00 32.91
N LEU A 107 -8.80 -1.17 32.53
CA LEU A 107 -8.99 0.27 32.50
C LEU A 107 -10.28 0.59 31.74
N THR A 108 -11.09 1.49 32.28
CA THR A 108 -12.28 1.96 31.56
C THR A 108 -11.84 2.76 30.34
N ASP A 109 -12.69 2.86 29.30
CA ASP A 109 -12.35 3.62 28.08
C ASP A 109 -11.95 5.08 28.40
N VAL A 110 -12.39 5.61 29.56
CA VAL A 110 -12.05 6.93 30.10
C VAL A 110 -10.57 7.03 30.49
N ASP A 111 -10.01 6.04 31.20
CA ASP A 111 -8.61 6.05 31.63
C ASP A 111 -7.64 5.93 30.43
N ILE A 112 -8.08 5.26 29.37
CA ILE A 112 -7.30 5.17 28.12
C ILE A 112 -7.29 6.52 27.40
N ALA A 113 -8.35 7.30 27.49
CA ALA A 113 -8.42 8.64 26.91
C ALA A 113 -7.52 9.64 27.66
N THR A 114 -7.50 9.58 29.00
CA THR A 114 -6.63 10.45 29.82
C THR A 114 -5.15 10.14 29.60
N LEU A 115 -4.76 8.85 29.60
CA LEU A 115 -3.37 8.44 29.34
C LEU A 115 -2.89 8.83 27.91
N LYS A 116 -3.81 8.98 26.95
CA LYS A 116 -3.51 9.51 25.62
C LYS A 116 -3.29 11.02 25.61
N SER A 117 -4.11 11.77 26.34
CA SER A 117 -3.89 13.22 26.47
C SER A 117 -2.55 13.53 27.15
N GLU A 118 -2.06 12.61 27.99
CA GLU A 118 -0.74 12.69 28.63
C GLU A 118 0.43 12.27 27.69
N GLY A 119 0.14 11.82 26.47
CA GLY A 119 1.17 11.46 25.48
C GLY A 119 1.90 10.15 25.77
N ILE A 120 1.35 9.28 26.62
CA ILE A 120 1.99 8.01 26.98
C ILE A 120 1.90 7.04 25.78
N SER A 121 3.06 6.54 25.33
CA SER A 121 3.15 5.53 24.26
C SER A 121 2.31 4.29 24.60
N THR A 122 1.59 3.78 23.59
CA THR A 122 0.71 2.60 23.70
C THR A 122 1.40 1.37 24.30
N GLU A 123 2.72 1.25 24.10
CA GLU A 123 3.54 0.16 24.65
C GLU A 123 3.67 0.25 26.17
N LYS A 124 3.85 1.46 26.72
CA LYS A 124 3.93 1.70 28.17
C LYS A 124 2.57 1.53 28.86
N LEU A 125 1.48 1.82 28.14
CA LEU A 125 0.12 1.57 28.63
C LEU A 125 -0.13 0.08 28.77
N VAL A 126 0.26 -0.72 27.76
CA VAL A 126 0.05 -2.17 27.76
C VAL A 126 0.94 -2.89 28.78
N SER A 127 2.18 -2.45 29.01
CA SER A 127 3.06 -3.08 30.00
C SER A 127 2.54 -2.96 31.44
N LYS A 128 1.87 -1.84 31.78
CA LYS A 128 1.22 -1.66 33.09
C LYS A 128 -0.02 -2.56 33.28
N LEU A 129 -0.65 -3.00 32.20
CA LEU A 129 -1.97 -3.66 32.21
C LEU A 129 -1.92 -5.19 32.35
N ILE A 130 -0.78 -5.85 32.10
CA ILE A 130 -0.76 -7.31 31.87
C ILE A 130 0.41 -8.04 32.53
N ASN A 131 0.75 -7.71 33.78
CA ASN A 131 1.83 -8.42 34.47
C ASN A 131 1.52 -9.91 34.68
N ASP A 132 0.27 -10.29 34.95
CA ASP A 132 -0.09 -11.65 35.40
C ASP A 132 -0.70 -12.56 34.31
N ARG A 133 -0.47 -12.32 33.03
CA ARG A 133 -0.94 -13.22 31.94
C ARG A 133 0.21 -13.93 31.24
N SER A 134 -0.09 -15.03 30.54
CA SER A 134 0.89 -15.72 29.68
C SER A 134 1.43 -14.78 28.60
N GLN A 135 2.65 -15.03 28.12
CA GLN A 135 3.32 -14.20 27.11
C GLN A 135 2.45 -14.05 25.84
N PHE A 136 1.83 -15.12 25.37
CA PHE A 136 0.88 -15.09 24.26
C PHE A 136 -0.33 -14.18 24.51
N SER A 137 -0.88 -14.19 25.73
CA SER A 137 -1.99 -13.32 26.11
C SER A 137 -1.59 -11.85 26.15
N LYS A 138 -0.37 -11.55 26.62
CA LYS A 138 0.19 -10.19 26.61
C LYS A 138 0.33 -9.68 25.18
N GLU A 139 0.92 -10.49 24.30
CA GLU A 139 1.15 -10.11 22.90
C GLU A 139 -0.16 -9.95 22.12
N LYS A 140 -1.12 -10.88 22.30
CA LYS A 140 -2.45 -10.78 21.68
C LYS A 140 -3.16 -9.49 22.07
N TYR A 141 -3.11 -9.11 23.35
CA TYR A 141 -3.71 -7.86 23.82
C TYR A 141 -2.96 -6.63 23.29
N LEU A 142 -1.62 -6.66 23.28
CA LEU A 142 -0.80 -5.60 22.69
C LEU A 142 -1.19 -5.37 21.23
N ARG A 143 -1.28 -6.42 20.41
CA ARG A 143 -1.71 -6.32 19.00
C ARG A 143 -3.11 -5.69 18.88
N LYS A 144 -4.05 -6.07 19.75
CA LYS A 144 -5.42 -5.48 19.80
C LYS A 144 -5.38 -3.98 20.12
N MET A 145 -4.61 -3.57 21.12
CA MET A 145 -4.50 -2.16 21.53
C MET A 145 -3.76 -1.32 20.50
N THR A 146 -2.66 -1.83 19.93
CA THR A 146 -1.94 -1.19 18.81
C THR A 146 -2.88 -0.98 17.63
N LYS A 147 -3.68 -1.98 17.23
CA LYS A 147 -4.68 -1.80 16.15
C LYS A 147 -5.71 -0.71 16.46
N LYS A 148 -6.23 -0.65 17.69
CA LYS A 148 -7.25 0.33 18.11
C LYS A 148 -6.69 1.75 18.28
N HIS A 149 -5.43 1.89 18.69
CA HIS A 149 -4.88 3.14 19.23
C HIS A 149 -3.55 3.59 18.61
N SER A 150 -3.02 2.88 17.62
CA SER A 150 -1.84 3.33 16.88
C SER A 150 -2.14 4.62 16.11
N GLY A 151 -1.36 5.67 16.41
CA GLY A 151 -1.24 6.88 15.61
C GLY A 151 -0.12 6.79 14.56
N LYS A 152 0.41 5.60 14.29
CA LYS A 152 1.52 5.39 13.35
C LYS A 152 1.01 4.89 12.00
N VAL A 153 1.58 5.43 10.92
CA VAL A 153 1.32 5.03 9.53
C VAL A 153 2.61 4.62 8.84
N LEU A 154 2.54 3.58 8.03
CA LEU A 154 3.58 3.16 7.12
C LEU A 154 3.27 3.77 5.75
N ILE A 155 4.20 4.57 5.23
CA ILE A 155 4.16 5.09 3.86
C ILE A 155 5.18 4.30 3.05
N SER A 156 4.70 3.54 2.07
CA SER A 156 5.50 2.66 1.23
C SER A 156 5.46 3.11 -0.22
N ARG A 157 6.55 2.84 -0.94
CA ARG A 157 6.61 3.04 -2.40
C ARG A 157 5.50 2.23 -3.07
N PRO A 158 4.81 2.78 -4.08
CA PRO A 158 3.90 1.98 -4.89
C PRO A 158 4.67 0.86 -5.59
N ASN A 159 4.11 -0.34 -5.50
CA ASN A 159 4.57 -1.52 -6.20
C ASN A 159 3.32 -2.27 -6.65
N ILE A 160 3.37 -2.97 -7.78
CA ILE A 160 2.18 -3.63 -8.30
C ILE A 160 1.55 -4.60 -7.31
N ARG A 161 2.37 -5.29 -6.51
CA ARG A 161 1.90 -6.19 -5.44
C ARG A 161 1.02 -5.45 -4.43
N LEU A 162 1.45 -4.26 -4.01
CA LEU A 162 0.74 -3.46 -3.01
C LEU A 162 -0.49 -2.77 -3.61
N ILE A 163 -0.41 -2.29 -4.85
CA ILE A 163 -1.54 -1.67 -5.56
C ILE A 163 -2.62 -2.71 -5.82
N CYS A 164 -2.26 -3.87 -6.37
CA CYS A 164 -3.18 -4.99 -6.61
C CYS A 164 -3.86 -5.41 -5.31
N GLN A 165 -3.11 -5.54 -4.22
CA GLN A 165 -3.69 -5.86 -2.92
C GLN A 165 -4.60 -4.74 -2.37
N SER A 166 -4.27 -3.47 -2.59
CA SER A 166 -5.12 -2.33 -2.21
C SER A 166 -6.45 -2.35 -2.98
N TYR A 167 -6.42 -2.57 -4.29
CA TYR A 167 -7.63 -2.68 -5.12
C TYR A 167 -8.46 -3.91 -4.77
N TYR A 168 -7.82 -5.08 -4.62
CA TYR A 168 -8.50 -6.32 -4.22
C TYR A 168 -9.22 -6.19 -2.88
N ASN A 169 -8.56 -5.56 -1.88
CA ASN A 169 -9.16 -5.35 -0.55
C ASN A 169 -10.31 -4.32 -0.57
N LYS A 170 -10.31 -3.39 -1.52
CA LYS A 170 -11.33 -2.35 -1.65
C LYS A 170 -12.54 -2.87 -2.42
N ASP A 171 -12.30 -3.50 -3.56
CA ASP A 171 -13.33 -3.99 -4.47
C ASP A 171 -12.74 -5.12 -5.35
N PRO A 172 -12.89 -6.39 -4.92
CA PRO A 172 -12.31 -7.51 -5.64
C PRO A 172 -13.04 -7.79 -6.97
N GLU A 173 -14.29 -7.36 -7.13
CA GLU A 173 -15.06 -7.59 -8.36
C GLU A 173 -14.47 -6.76 -9.51
N ARG A 174 -14.12 -5.49 -9.25
CA ARG A 174 -13.45 -4.63 -10.23
C ARG A 174 -12.07 -5.13 -10.65
N THR A 175 -11.40 -5.91 -9.81
CA THR A 175 -10.14 -6.57 -10.15
C THR A 175 -10.35 -7.97 -10.73
N SER A 176 -11.57 -8.36 -11.10
CA SER A 176 -11.91 -9.72 -11.56
C SER A 176 -11.44 -10.83 -10.60
N HIS A 177 -11.47 -10.55 -9.30
CA HIS A 177 -10.95 -11.40 -8.23
C HIS A 177 -9.47 -11.80 -8.38
N LEU A 178 -8.67 -11.04 -9.15
CA LEU A 178 -7.25 -11.28 -9.32
C LEU A 178 -6.49 -11.06 -8.01
N ARG A 179 -5.97 -12.14 -7.45
CA ARG A 179 -5.16 -12.11 -6.22
C ARG A 179 -3.71 -11.73 -6.54
N SER A 180 -3.11 -10.91 -5.67
CA SER A 180 -1.85 -10.22 -5.95
C SER A 180 -0.60 -11.10 -5.95
N LEU A 181 -0.49 -12.09 -5.05
CA LEU A 181 0.76 -12.83 -4.86
C LEU A 181 0.86 -14.07 -5.75
N ASP A 182 -0.21 -14.85 -5.80
CA ASP A 182 -0.25 -16.16 -6.44
C ASP A 182 -0.71 -16.08 -7.90
N GLN A 183 -1.88 -15.48 -8.16
CA GLN A 183 -2.46 -15.45 -9.51
C GLN A 183 -1.72 -14.50 -10.44
N LEU A 184 -1.48 -13.26 -10.00
CA LEU A 184 -0.73 -12.28 -10.82
C LEU A 184 0.71 -12.75 -11.06
N GLY A 185 1.37 -13.29 -10.03
CA GLY A 185 2.72 -13.83 -10.15
C GLY A 185 2.80 -14.99 -11.15
N LEU A 186 1.86 -15.95 -11.06
CA LEU A 186 1.79 -17.07 -11.99
C LEU A 186 1.52 -16.60 -13.42
N LEU A 187 0.61 -15.63 -13.63
CA LEU A 187 0.29 -15.12 -14.95
C LEU A 187 1.51 -14.46 -15.62
N LEU A 188 2.25 -13.63 -14.88
CA LEU A 188 3.48 -13.00 -15.40
C LEU A 188 4.56 -14.03 -15.73
N GLN A 189 4.68 -15.07 -14.90
CA GLN A 189 5.65 -16.16 -15.11
C GLN A 189 5.31 -16.99 -16.35
N LEU A 190 4.04 -17.37 -16.53
CA LEU A 190 3.57 -18.12 -17.70
C LEU A 190 3.68 -17.32 -18.99
N SER A 191 3.54 -16.00 -18.90
CA SER A 191 3.67 -15.09 -20.03
C SER A 191 5.12 -14.78 -20.41
N ALA A 192 6.10 -15.30 -19.68
CA ALA A 192 7.53 -15.08 -19.89
C ALA A 192 7.91 -13.58 -20.03
N VAL A 193 7.32 -12.73 -19.18
CA VAL A 193 7.60 -11.28 -19.18
C VAL A 193 8.99 -11.03 -18.62
N HIS A 194 9.91 -10.64 -19.50
CA HIS A 194 11.31 -10.37 -19.17
C HIS A 194 11.82 -9.06 -19.83
N PRO A 195 12.80 -8.38 -19.23
CA PRO A 195 13.50 -7.24 -19.83
C PRO A 195 14.38 -7.72 -21.01
N CYS A 196 13.76 -7.97 -22.17
CA CYS A 196 14.41 -8.50 -23.36
C CYS A 196 14.20 -7.65 -24.62
N GLY A 197 13.69 -6.43 -24.48
CA GLY A 197 13.26 -5.62 -25.62
C GLY A 197 12.00 -6.18 -26.30
N CYS A 198 11.25 -7.03 -25.59
CA CYS A 198 10.11 -7.76 -26.11
C CYS A 198 8.85 -6.87 -26.16
N ASN A 199 8.04 -7.03 -27.20
CA ASN A 199 6.74 -6.36 -27.32
C ASN A 199 5.66 -7.27 -26.76
N ILE A 200 4.98 -6.82 -25.71
CA ILE A 200 3.97 -7.61 -25.00
C ILE A 200 2.60 -6.99 -25.26
N PHE A 201 1.71 -7.81 -25.81
CA PHE A 201 0.33 -7.43 -26.04
C PHE A 201 -0.51 -7.76 -24.81
N VAL A 202 -1.21 -6.76 -24.28
CA VAL A 202 -2.04 -6.87 -23.08
C VAL A 202 -3.47 -6.49 -23.44
N TYR A 203 -4.42 -7.34 -23.08
CA TYR A 203 -5.83 -6.98 -23.05
C TYR A 203 -6.37 -7.35 -21.68
N GLU A 204 -6.85 -6.35 -20.93
CA GLU A 204 -7.30 -6.55 -19.56
C GLU A 204 -8.59 -5.79 -19.24
N ASN A 205 -9.28 -6.26 -18.21
CA ASN A 205 -10.34 -5.52 -17.53
C ASN A 205 -10.13 -5.58 -16.00
N THR A 206 -8.89 -5.32 -15.57
CA THR A 206 -8.46 -5.39 -14.16
C THR A 206 -7.91 -4.06 -13.65
N LEU A 207 -8.53 -2.94 -14.05
CA LEU A 207 -8.16 -1.57 -13.65
C LEU A 207 -6.71 -1.15 -13.97
N GLY A 208 -6.04 -1.80 -14.92
CA GLY A 208 -4.65 -1.50 -15.25
C GLY A 208 -3.62 -2.30 -14.47
N ILE A 209 -4.03 -3.23 -13.60
CA ILE A 209 -3.11 -4.03 -12.80
C ILE A 209 -2.19 -4.84 -13.71
N LEU A 210 -2.72 -5.47 -14.76
CA LEU A 210 -1.91 -6.33 -15.61
C LEU A 210 -0.93 -5.54 -16.47
N ALA A 211 -1.38 -4.46 -17.10
CA ALA A 211 -0.50 -3.58 -17.88
C ALA A 211 0.59 -2.97 -16.99
N SER A 212 0.25 -2.54 -15.78
CA SER A 212 1.23 -2.01 -14.83
C SER A 212 2.23 -3.09 -14.38
N ALA A 213 1.75 -4.33 -14.17
CA ALA A 213 2.62 -5.45 -13.82
C ALA A 213 3.63 -5.77 -14.94
N VAL A 214 3.17 -5.73 -16.19
CA VAL A 214 4.01 -5.94 -17.37
C VAL A 214 5.04 -4.82 -17.48
N MET A 215 4.62 -3.55 -17.33
CA MET A 215 5.55 -2.42 -17.32
C MET A 215 6.61 -2.51 -16.21
N GLU A 216 6.21 -2.86 -14.97
CA GLU A 216 7.16 -3.05 -13.86
C GLU A 216 8.19 -4.15 -14.16
N ARG A 217 7.76 -5.23 -14.85
CA ARG A 217 8.63 -6.36 -15.18
C ARG A 217 9.53 -6.13 -16.40
N LEU A 218 9.09 -5.32 -17.36
CA LEU A 218 9.88 -4.94 -18.52
C LEU A 218 10.99 -3.96 -18.18
N ASP A 219 10.84 -3.16 -17.12
CA ASP A 219 11.84 -2.20 -16.63
C ASP A 219 12.41 -1.30 -17.74
N ASN A 220 11.51 -0.72 -18.55
CA ASN A 220 11.82 0.08 -19.74
C ASN A 220 12.60 -0.64 -20.86
N GLN A 221 12.72 -1.96 -20.83
CA GLN A 221 13.38 -2.77 -21.87
C GLN A 221 12.37 -3.60 -22.68
N GLY A 222 11.59 -2.91 -23.51
CA GLY A 222 10.52 -3.51 -24.33
C GLY A 222 9.23 -2.70 -24.23
N ASN A 223 8.21 -3.06 -25.00
CA ASN A 223 6.97 -2.28 -25.09
C ASN A 223 5.77 -3.04 -24.53
N CYS A 224 4.92 -2.35 -23.79
CA CYS A 224 3.61 -2.83 -23.36
C CYS A 224 2.54 -2.23 -24.26
N ILE A 225 2.02 -3.03 -25.19
CA ILE A 225 0.94 -2.65 -26.10
C ILE A 225 -0.39 -3.03 -25.43
N LEU A 226 -1.11 -2.03 -24.91
CA LEU A 226 -2.38 -2.25 -24.24
C LEU A 226 -3.55 -2.05 -25.20
N LEU A 227 -4.29 -3.11 -25.46
CA LEU A 227 -5.57 -3.03 -26.14
C LEU A 227 -6.67 -2.57 -25.17
N HIS A 228 -7.35 -1.47 -25.50
CA HIS A 228 -8.48 -0.99 -24.71
C HIS A 228 -9.73 -0.73 -25.55
N ARG A 229 -10.87 -0.69 -24.86
CA ARG A 229 -12.17 -0.32 -25.42
C ARG A 229 -12.50 1.13 -25.08
N GLY A 230 -13.25 1.80 -25.95
CA GLY A 230 -13.64 3.20 -25.80
C GLY A 230 -12.49 4.19 -26.03
N ASP A 231 -12.76 5.46 -25.75
CA ASP A 231 -11.81 6.53 -26.06
C ASP A 231 -10.61 6.58 -25.12
N TRP A 232 -10.82 6.18 -23.85
CA TRP A 232 -9.84 6.30 -22.78
C TRP A 232 -9.47 4.93 -22.18
N PRO A 233 -8.17 4.60 -22.06
CA PRO A 233 -7.74 3.36 -21.43
C PRO A 233 -8.00 3.38 -19.92
N GLN A 234 -8.71 2.37 -19.42
CA GLN A 234 -9.02 2.22 -17.99
C GLN A 234 -7.78 1.92 -17.11
N SER A 235 -6.64 1.65 -17.73
CA SER A 235 -5.39 1.31 -17.05
C SER A 235 -4.58 2.51 -16.60
N ILE A 236 -4.75 3.69 -17.23
CA ILE A 236 -3.97 4.91 -16.97
C ILE A 236 -3.85 5.21 -15.47
N PRO A 237 -4.94 5.16 -14.66
CA PRO A 237 -4.83 5.48 -13.24
C PRO A 237 -3.89 4.56 -12.46
N CYS A 238 -3.77 3.28 -12.85
CA CYS A 238 -2.87 2.33 -12.20
C CYS A 238 -1.42 2.53 -12.68
N ILE A 239 -1.22 2.84 -13.95
CA ILE A 239 0.09 3.16 -14.53
C ILE A 239 0.64 4.45 -13.91
N ASP A 240 -0.20 5.47 -13.74
CA ASP A 240 0.14 6.70 -13.05
C ASP A 240 0.50 6.46 -11.58
N ALA A 241 -0.22 5.54 -10.93
CA ALA A 241 0.00 5.18 -9.53
C ALA A 241 1.35 4.50 -9.27
N MET A 242 1.98 3.92 -10.30
CA MET A 242 3.31 3.33 -10.23
C MET A 242 4.45 4.37 -10.26
N ASN A 243 4.13 5.65 -10.51
CA ASN A 243 5.10 6.75 -10.62
C ASN A 243 6.24 6.45 -11.61
N TYR A 244 5.96 5.82 -12.75
CA TYR A 244 6.98 5.63 -13.80
C TYR A 244 7.50 6.98 -14.29
N ARG A 245 8.83 7.09 -14.42
CA ARG A 245 9.51 8.29 -14.92
C ARG A 245 9.22 8.51 -16.39
N ASP A 246 9.33 7.41 -17.14
CA ASP A 246 9.11 7.35 -18.56
C ASP A 246 7.98 6.35 -18.83
N LYS A 247 7.10 6.73 -19.75
CA LYS A 247 5.96 5.93 -20.20
C LYS A 247 5.98 5.75 -21.72
N GLU A 248 7.08 6.07 -22.40
CA GLU A 248 7.23 5.89 -23.85
C GLU A 248 6.94 4.45 -24.27
N ASN A 249 7.32 3.47 -23.44
CA ASN A 249 7.11 2.06 -23.69
C ASN A 249 5.66 1.59 -23.46
N PHE A 250 4.78 2.45 -22.96
CA PHE A 250 3.36 2.16 -22.77
C PHE A 250 2.56 2.66 -23.97
N LEU A 251 2.08 1.72 -24.78
CA LEU A 251 1.43 2.00 -26.05
C LEU A 251 -0.06 1.60 -25.97
N PRO A 252 -0.96 2.50 -25.55
CA PRO A 252 -2.39 2.23 -25.59
C PRO A 252 -2.88 2.21 -27.03
N LEU A 253 -3.50 1.10 -27.42
CA LEU A 253 -4.11 0.90 -28.73
C LEU A 253 -5.62 0.69 -28.55
N ARG A 254 -6.42 1.50 -29.25
CA ARG A 254 -7.88 1.33 -29.27
C ARG A 254 -8.24 0.11 -30.13
N ILE A 255 -9.13 -0.74 -29.63
CA ILE A 255 -9.52 -1.97 -30.35
C ILE A 255 -10.17 -1.71 -31.70
N THR A 256 -10.91 -0.61 -31.86
CA THR A 256 -11.55 -0.23 -33.12
C THR A 256 -10.52 0.03 -34.20
N THR A 257 -9.41 0.68 -33.84
CA THR A 257 -8.26 0.96 -34.71
C THR A 257 -7.62 -0.32 -35.25
N LEU A 258 -7.54 -1.37 -34.42
CA LEU A 258 -7.00 -2.67 -34.84
C LEU A 258 -7.94 -3.43 -35.78
N LEU A 259 -9.25 -3.33 -35.54
CA LEU A 259 -10.27 -4.07 -36.30
C LEU A 259 -10.64 -3.40 -37.63
N GLN A 260 -10.50 -2.07 -37.71
CA GLN A 260 -10.82 -1.27 -38.89
C GLN A 260 -9.65 -0.33 -39.20
N PRO A 261 -8.56 -0.86 -39.76
CA PRO A 261 -7.38 -0.05 -40.07
C PRO A 261 -7.67 1.03 -41.11
N ASP A 262 -8.70 0.86 -41.94
CA ASP A 262 -9.06 1.83 -42.98
C ASP A 262 -9.67 3.13 -42.44
N LEU A 263 -10.29 3.11 -41.23
CA LEU A 263 -10.84 4.32 -40.61
C LEU A 263 -9.75 5.34 -40.21
N LEU A 264 -8.50 4.89 -40.00
CA LEU A 264 -7.39 5.78 -39.66
C LEU A 264 -7.06 6.76 -40.79
N LYS A 265 -7.22 6.32 -42.05
CA LYS A 265 -6.95 7.18 -43.22
C LYS A 265 -7.94 8.34 -43.28
N ASP A 266 -9.20 8.07 -42.95
CA ASP A 266 -10.27 9.07 -42.98
C ASP A 266 -10.16 10.08 -41.82
N GLU A 267 -9.71 9.63 -40.62
CA GLU A 267 -9.50 10.53 -39.48
C GLU A 267 -8.29 11.46 -39.68
N GLU A 268 -7.15 10.94 -40.17
CA GLU A 268 -5.95 11.74 -40.46
C GLU A 268 -6.20 12.80 -41.54
N GLU A 269 -6.97 12.49 -42.57
CA GLU A 269 -7.36 13.46 -43.61
C GLU A 269 -8.30 14.56 -43.07
N SER A 270 -9.17 14.21 -42.10
CA SER A 270 -10.13 15.16 -41.51
C SER A 270 -9.50 16.15 -40.52
N ASP A 271 -8.45 15.73 -39.81
CA ASP A 271 -7.70 16.60 -38.88
C ASP A 271 -6.71 17.50 -39.62
N GLN A 272 -6.13 17.04 -40.73
CA GLN A 272 -5.31 17.90 -41.60
C GLN A 272 -6.12 19.00 -42.30
N GLN A 273 -7.43 18.80 -42.53
CA GLN A 273 -8.31 19.82 -43.10
C GLN A 273 -8.83 20.86 -42.08
N LYS A 274 -8.59 20.65 -40.78
CA LYS A 274 -8.97 21.58 -39.70
C LYS A 274 -7.81 22.44 -39.19
N THR A 275 -6.63 22.34 -39.80
CA THR A 275 -5.46 23.18 -39.51
C THR A 275 -5.27 24.21 -40.62
#